data_AF-A0A7J8XGB3-F1
#
_entry.id   AF-A0A7J8XGB3-F1
#
_cell.length_a   1.000
_cell.length_b   1.000
_cell.length_c   1.000
_cell.angle_alpha   90.00
_cell.angle_beta   90.00
_cell.angle_gamma   90.00
#
_symmetry.space_group_name_H-M   'P 1'
#
loop_
_entity.id
_entity.type
_entity.pdbx_description
1 polymer ?
#
loop_
_entity_poly.entity_id
_entity_poly.type
_entity_poly.pdbx_seq_one_letter_code
_entity_poly.pdbx_strand_id
1 'polypeptide(L)'
;ENVDALINCVSKDIGFSQGKPVAAFTIYKCLLHWKSFEAERTSVFDRLIQMIGSAIEVIDSAGSSGATPSRKPTAATSLFGRMTMGFRSSPSSNNLAAAAPLAVVRQVEAKYPALLFKQQLAAYVEKIYGIIRDNLKKELSSLLALCIQAPRTSKGSVLRSGRSFGKDSASTHWQSIIDSLNTLLSTLKENFVPSVLIQKIYTQTFSYINVQLFNSLLLRRECCTFSNGEYVKAGLAELELWCCQAKEEFAGSSWDELKHIRQAVGFLVIHQKYRISYDEITNDLCPILSVQQLYRICTLYWDDNYNTRSVAPNVISSMRVLMTEDSNDAASSSFLLDDNSSIPFSVDDLSNSLQEKDFLEVKPAEELLENPAFQFLHE
;
A
#
# COMPACT_ATOMS: atom_id res chain seq x y z
N GLU A 1 38.59 7.50 9.44
CA GLU A 1 37.37 6.75 9.06
C GLU A 1 37.64 6.12 7.70
N ASN A 2 37.54 4.79 7.54
CA ASN A 2 37.75 4.13 6.25
C ASN A 2 36.41 4.02 5.49
N VAL A 3 35.82 5.18 5.17
CA VAL A 3 34.43 5.29 4.68
C VAL A 3 34.26 4.66 3.30
N ASP A 4 35.28 4.74 2.44
CA ASP A 4 35.27 4.14 1.10
C ASP A 4 35.12 2.62 1.16
N ALA A 5 35.86 1.97 2.06
CA ALA A 5 35.76 0.52 2.26
C ALA A 5 34.35 0.12 2.76
N LEU A 6 33.79 0.89 3.71
CA LEU A 6 32.43 0.67 4.20
C LEU A 6 31.41 0.75 3.06
N ILE A 7 31.43 1.84 2.29
CA ILE A 7 30.48 2.07 1.19
C ILE A 7 30.60 0.98 0.12
N ASN A 8 31.81 0.62 -0.28
CA ASN A 8 32.03 -0.43 -1.28
C ASN A 8 31.51 -1.80 -0.83
N CYS A 9 31.58 -2.10 0.47
CA CYS A 9 31.05 -3.34 1.02
C CYS A 9 29.52 -3.31 1.06
N VAL A 10 28.92 -2.29 1.69
CA VAL A 10 27.46 -2.24 1.93
C VAL A 10 26.64 -1.85 0.69
N SER A 11 27.29 -1.45 -0.40
CA SER A 11 26.65 -1.28 -1.71
C SER A 11 26.38 -2.61 -2.42
N LYS A 12 26.99 -3.71 -1.96
CA LYS A 12 26.74 -5.07 -2.46
C LYS A 12 25.60 -5.71 -1.69
N ASP A 13 25.00 -6.75 -2.26
CA ASP A 13 24.10 -7.61 -1.50
C ASP A 13 24.90 -8.49 -0.53
N ILE A 14 24.88 -8.09 0.73
CA ILE A 14 25.52 -8.79 1.85
C ILE A 14 24.51 -9.50 2.75
N GLY A 15 23.24 -9.57 2.32
CA GLY A 15 22.19 -10.39 2.91
C GLY A 15 21.75 -10.01 4.33
N PHE A 16 21.19 -11.02 5.01
CA PHE A 16 20.57 -10.91 6.33
C PHE A 16 21.20 -11.90 7.32
N SER A 17 21.28 -11.51 8.58
CA SER A 17 21.70 -12.36 9.70
C SER A 17 20.64 -12.30 10.79
N GLN A 18 20.06 -13.45 11.17
CA GLN A 18 18.92 -13.52 12.10
C GLN A 18 17.75 -12.61 11.69
N GLY A 19 17.43 -12.56 10.38
CA GLY A 19 16.37 -11.71 9.84
C GLY A 19 16.69 -10.21 9.82
N LYS A 20 17.94 -9.82 10.12
CA LYS A 20 18.36 -8.42 10.20
C LYS A 20 19.32 -8.05 9.08
N PRO A 21 19.15 -6.88 8.44
CA PRO A 21 19.99 -6.46 7.32
C PRO A 21 21.42 -6.21 7.81
N VAL A 22 22.37 -7.01 7.32
CA VAL A 22 23.79 -6.94 7.72
C VAL A 22 24.38 -5.57 7.38
N ALA A 23 23.97 -4.98 6.26
CA ALA A 23 24.37 -3.63 5.84
C ALA A 23 24.01 -2.56 6.87
N ALA A 24 22.75 -2.51 7.33
CA ALA A 24 22.30 -1.49 8.27
C ALA A 24 23.00 -1.63 9.63
N PHE A 25 23.16 -2.86 10.11
CA PHE A 25 23.88 -3.15 11.35
C PHE A 25 25.34 -2.73 11.28
N THR A 26 26.03 -3.11 10.19
CA THR A 26 27.43 -2.77 9.94
C THR A 26 27.62 -1.26 9.86
N ILE A 27 26.76 -0.53 9.15
CA ILE A 27 26.77 0.94 9.09
C ILE A 27 26.61 1.53 10.49
N TYR A 28 25.63 1.07 11.26
CA TYR A 28 25.36 1.57 12.61
C TYR A 28 26.57 1.38 13.55
N LYS A 29 27.16 0.19 13.59
CA LYS A 29 28.37 -0.11 14.38
C LYS A 29 29.55 0.77 13.97
N CYS A 30 29.78 1.00 12.67
CA CYS A 30 30.82 1.90 12.18
C CYS A 30 30.60 3.35 12.65
N LEU A 31 29.38 3.87 12.50
CA LEU A 31 29.04 5.23 12.93
C LEU A 31 29.16 5.43 14.44
N LEU A 32 28.85 4.39 15.23
CA LEU A 32 29.02 4.41 16.67
C LEU A 32 30.51 4.42 17.07
N HIS A 33 31.31 3.55 16.46
CA HIS A 33 32.76 3.47 16.71
C HIS A 33 33.47 4.78 16.33
N TRP A 34 33.10 5.39 15.21
CA TRP A 34 33.65 6.69 14.79
C TRP A 34 33.04 7.88 15.53
N LYS A 35 32.10 7.66 16.47
CA LYS A 35 31.36 8.70 17.20
C LYS A 35 30.69 9.72 16.27
N SER A 36 30.32 9.31 15.06
CA SER A 36 29.77 10.22 14.04
C SER A 36 28.44 10.83 14.48
N PHE A 37 27.69 10.17 15.37
CA PHE A 37 26.45 10.71 15.93
C PHE A 37 26.67 11.89 16.90
N GLU A 38 27.84 11.96 17.55
CA GLU A 38 28.20 13.00 18.53
C GLU A 38 29.01 14.14 17.88
N ALA A 39 29.34 14.01 16.59
CA ALA A 39 30.21 14.94 15.89
C ALA A 39 29.46 16.21 15.46
N GLU A 40 30.07 17.37 15.66
CA GLU A 40 29.55 18.66 15.15
C GLU A 40 29.63 18.76 13.62
N ARG A 41 30.56 18.01 13.01
CA ARG A 41 30.76 17.92 11.56
C ARG A 41 31.21 16.52 11.19
N THR A 42 30.59 15.94 10.16
CA THR A 42 31.01 14.66 9.56
C THR A 42 30.54 14.62 8.11
N SER A 43 31.34 14.04 7.22
CA SER A 43 30.97 13.80 5.82
C SER A 43 30.41 12.40 5.58
N VAL A 44 30.47 11.51 6.57
CA VAL A 44 30.05 10.11 6.43
C VAL A 44 28.55 10.02 6.09
N PHE A 45 27.73 10.83 6.76
CA PHE A 45 26.28 10.86 6.51
C PHE A 45 25.95 11.26 5.07
N ASP A 46 26.60 12.30 4.53
CA ASP A 46 26.35 12.75 3.16
C ASP A 46 26.69 11.66 2.14
N ARG A 47 27.80 10.94 2.36
CA ARG A 47 28.22 9.83 1.49
C ARG A 47 27.25 8.64 1.54
N LEU A 48 26.75 8.29 2.72
CA LEU A 48 25.74 7.24 2.89
C LEU A 48 24.40 7.65 2.26
N ILE A 49 23.97 8.90 2.44
CA ILE A 49 22.78 9.46 1.80
C ILE A 49 22.91 9.36 0.27
N GLN A 50 24.05 9.76 -0.28
CA GLN A 50 24.28 9.69 -1.73
C GLN A 50 24.20 8.26 -2.25
N MET A 51 24.86 7.30 -1.57
CA MET A 51 24.82 5.88 -1.92
C MET A 51 23.39 5.33 -1.93
N ILE A 52 22.63 5.54 -0.85
CA ILE A 52 21.24 5.07 -0.73
C ILE A 52 20.34 5.78 -1.76
N GLY A 53 20.49 7.09 -1.91
CA GLY A 53 19.73 7.91 -2.85
C GLY A 53 19.89 7.47 -4.30
N SER A 54 21.13 7.21 -4.73
CA SER A 54 21.41 6.72 -6.08
C SER A 54 20.79 5.34 -6.34
N ALA A 55 20.80 4.44 -5.35
CA ALA A 55 20.14 3.14 -5.47
C ALA A 55 18.60 3.28 -5.62
N ILE A 56 17.98 4.19 -4.86
CA ILE A 56 16.54 4.45 -4.94
C ILE A 56 16.14 5.05 -6.31
N GLU A 57 16.95 5.94 -6.88
CA GLU A 57 16.70 6.54 -8.20
C GLU A 57 16.68 5.49 -9.33
N VAL A 58 17.51 4.45 -9.23
CA VAL A 58 17.51 3.33 -10.19
C VAL A 58 16.20 2.54 -10.11
N ILE A 59 15.66 2.32 -8.91
CA ILE A 59 14.39 1.60 -8.71
C ILE A 59 13.20 2.40 -9.26
N ASP A 60 13.16 3.70 -8.94
CA ASP A 60 12.11 4.64 -9.35
C ASP A 60 12.02 4.75 -10.89
N SER A 61 13.17 4.79 -11.56
CA SER A 61 13.26 4.83 -13.03
C SER A 61 12.89 3.50 -13.69
N ALA A 62 13.24 2.36 -13.09
CA ALA A 62 12.85 1.05 -13.62
C ALA A 62 11.32 0.85 -13.63
N GLY A 63 10.62 1.24 -12.55
CA GLY A 63 9.15 1.18 -12.46
C GLY A 63 8.41 2.12 -13.43
N SER A 64 9.08 3.18 -13.89
CA SER A 64 8.53 4.20 -14.79
C SER A 64 8.72 3.91 -16.29
N SER A 65 9.24 2.73 -16.65
CA SER A 65 9.56 2.35 -18.04
C SER A 65 8.30 2.25 -18.91
N GLY A 66 7.88 3.39 -19.44
CA GLY A 66 6.73 3.62 -20.29
C GLY A 66 6.61 5.09 -20.73
N ALA A 67 7.73 5.82 -20.90
CA ALA A 67 7.78 7.09 -21.63
C ALA A 67 9.24 7.46 -21.98
N THR A 68 9.41 8.09 -23.14
CA THR A 68 10.64 8.48 -23.85
C THR A 68 11.75 9.18 -23.04
N PRO A 69 13.03 9.06 -23.45
CA PRO A 69 14.17 9.64 -22.74
C PRO A 69 14.35 11.12 -23.10
N SER A 70 14.08 12.02 -22.16
CA SER A 70 14.49 13.42 -22.26
C SER A 70 14.44 14.13 -20.90
N ARG A 71 15.53 14.05 -20.14
CA ARG A 71 16.11 15.22 -19.45
C ARG A 71 17.49 14.88 -18.87
N LYS A 72 18.44 15.79 -19.11
CA LYS A 72 19.81 15.79 -18.57
C LYS A 72 19.83 15.65 -17.03
N PRO A 73 20.89 15.08 -16.45
CA PRO A 73 21.02 14.89 -15.01
C PRO A 73 21.08 16.25 -14.33
N THR A 74 20.14 16.49 -13.40
CA THR A 74 20.34 17.50 -12.36
C THR A 74 21.08 16.79 -11.23
N ALA A 75 22.27 17.26 -10.91
CA ALA A 75 23.03 16.79 -9.76
C ALA A 75 22.11 16.73 -8.54
N ALA A 76 22.16 15.64 -7.79
CA ALA A 76 21.49 15.50 -6.51
C ALA A 76 21.88 16.70 -5.64
N THR A 77 21.02 17.71 -5.59
CA THR A 77 21.18 18.82 -4.66
C THR A 77 20.99 18.22 -3.28
N SER A 78 22.11 18.07 -2.56
CA SER A 78 22.12 17.86 -1.12
C SER A 78 21.01 18.69 -0.48
N LEU A 79 20.05 18.01 0.13
CA LEU A 79 18.88 18.59 0.78
C LEU A 79 19.22 19.48 1.98
N PHE A 80 20.52 19.64 2.32
CA PHE A 80 21.00 20.59 3.32
C PHE A 80 20.66 22.06 3.03
N GLY A 81 20.27 22.40 1.79
CA GLY A 81 20.01 23.78 1.39
C GLY A 81 18.58 24.32 1.59
N ARG A 82 17.59 23.51 2.02
CA ARG A 82 16.16 23.94 1.92
C ARG A 82 15.25 23.75 3.13
N MET A 83 15.72 23.34 4.30
CA MET A 83 14.88 23.30 5.51
C MET A 83 15.34 24.32 6.56
N THR A 84 15.07 25.60 6.27
CA THR A 84 14.67 26.52 7.34
C THR A 84 13.14 26.57 7.30
N MET A 85 12.50 26.48 8.46
CA MET A 85 11.04 26.49 8.74
C MET A 85 10.49 25.12 9.16
N GLY A 86 10.38 24.94 10.48
CA GLY A 86 9.65 23.81 11.07
C GLY A 86 9.94 23.47 12.53
N PHE A 87 10.64 24.30 13.31
CA PHE A 87 10.73 24.08 14.76
C PHE A 87 9.48 24.62 15.47
N ARG A 88 8.53 23.74 15.80
CA ARG A 88 7.69 23.82 17.02
C ARG A 88 7.28 22.41 17.46
N SER A 89 8.18 21.74 18.16
CA SER A 89 7.81 20.62 19.03
C SER A 89 8.25 20.99 20.46
N SER A 90 7.27 21.18 21.33
CA SER A 90 7.50 21.45 22.76
C SER A 90 8.17 20.24 23.43
N PRO A 91 9.16 20.43 24.32
CA PRO A 91 9.76 19.32 25.05
C PRO A 91 8.89 18.94 26.25
N SER A 92 8.19 17.81 26.17
CA SER A 92 7.62 17.15 27.34
C SER A 92 8.66 16.17 27.88
N SER A 93 9.55 16.67 28.74
CA SER A 93 10.46 15.83 29.51
C SER A 93 9.69 15.09 30.61
N ASN A 94 9.39 13.80 30.41
CA ASN A 94 9.10 12.90 31.52
C ASN A 94 10.20 11.84 31.58
N ASN A 95 11.18 12.10 32.44
CA ASN A 95 12.16 11.11 32.88
C ASN A 95 11.44 10.01 33.66
N LEU A 96 11.47 8.79 33.14
CA LEU A 96 11.26 7.58 33.92
C LEU A 96 12.51 6.72 33.78
N ALA A 97 13.33 6.75 34.83
CA ALA A 97 14.41 5.83 35.02
C ALA A 97 13.85 4.44 35.36
N ALA A 98 14.21 3.43 34.56
CA ALA A 98 14.25 2.03 34.99
C ALA A 98 15.25 1.27 34.11
N ALA A 99 16.11 0.51 34.77
CA ALA A 99 17.33 -0.08 34.26
C ALA A 99 17.13 -1.31 33.35
N ALA A 100 17.95 -1.40 32.30
CA ALA A 100 18.65 -2.62 31.86
C ALA A 100 19.76 -2.22 30.87
N PRO A 101 20.99 -2.77 30.96
CA PRO A 101 22.03 -2.51 29.97
C PRO A 101 21.72 -3.33 28.70
N LEU A 102 20.94 -2.76 27.77
CA LEU A 102 20.87 -3.27 26.40
C LEU A 102 22.17 -2.88 25.69
N ALA A 103 23.18 -3.73 25.79
CA ALA A 103 24.56 -3.45 25.40
C ALA A 103 24.82 -3.23 23.89
N VAL A 104 23.80 -3.25 23.02
CA VAL A 104 24.01 -3.09 21.56
C VAL A 104 23.50 -1.78 20.99
N VAL A 105 22.43 -1.20 21.53
CA VAL A 105 21.92 0.11 21.11
C VAL A 105 22.28 1.13 22.18
N ARG A 106 23.46 1.73 22.03
CA ARG A 106 23.91 2.79 22.93
C ARG A 106 23.04 4.03 22.70
N GLN A 107 22.41 4.55 23.75
CA GLN A 107 21.82 5.88 23.70
C GLN A 107 22.95 6.90 23.59
N VAL A 108 22.93 7.66 22.51
CA VAL A 108 23.95 8.67 22.18
C VAL A 108 23.28 10.05 22.14
N GLU A 109 23.94 11.07 22.66
CA GLU A 109 23.49 12.46 22.51
C GLU A 109 23.72 12.92 21.06
N ALA A 110 22.74 12.66 20.20
CA ALA A 110 22.83 12.97 18.78
C ALA A 110 22.96 14.49 18.54
N LYS A 111 24.00 14.88 17.79
CA LYS A 111 24.17 16.27 17.33
C LYS A 111 23.39 16.52 16.04
N TYR A 112 23.34 17.79 15.64
CA TYR A 112 22.55 18.25 14.50
C TYR A 112 22.74 17.46 13.19
N PRO A 113 23.96 17.10 12.74
CA PRO A 113 24.14 16.29 11.54
C PRO A 113 23.46 14.91 11.61
N ALA A 114 23.46 14.27 12.78
CA ALA A 114 22.81 12.98 12.98
C ALA A 114 21.28 13.07 12.92
N LEU A 115 20.71 14.18 13.41
CA LEU A 115 19.26 14.43 13.31
C LEU A 115 18.83 14.61 11.85
N LEU A 116 19.59 15.35 11.05
CA LEU A 116 19.34 15.49 9.62
C LEU A 116 19.50 14.17 8.87
N PHE A 117 20.50 13.37 9.24
CA PHE A 117 20.67 12.03 8.70
C PHE A 117 19.45 11.14 8.99
N LYS A 118 18.95 11.12 10.24
CA LYS A 118 17.70 10.40 10.60
C LYS A 118 16.52 10.88 9.75
N GLN A 119 16.35 12.19 9.60
CA GLN A 119 15.26 12.77 8.80
C GLN A 119 15.35 12.33 7.33
N GLN A 120 16.55 12.30 6.75
CA GLN A 120 16.73 11.87 5.38
C GLN A 120 16.45 10.37 5.19
N LEU A 121 16.87 9.53 6.15
CA LEU A 121 16.53 8.11 6.15
C LEU A 121 15.00 7.90 6.26
N ALA A 122 14.32 8.69 7.09
CA ALA A 122 12.86 8.66 7.20
C ALA A 122 12.20 8.99 5.84
N ALA A 123 12.65 10.06 5.17
CA ALA A 123 12.16 10.42 3.84
C ALA A 123 12.42 9.31 2.81
N TYR A 124 13.53 8.57 2.91
CA TYR A 124 13.79 7.41 2.05
C TYR A 124 12.84 6.24 2.32
N VAL A 125 12.50 5.95 3.57
CA VAL A 125 11.49 4.93 3.91
C VAL A 125 10.15 5.28 3.29
N GLU A 126 9.71 6.54 3.44
CA GLU A 126 8.47 7.02 2.85
C GLU A 126 8.49 6.96 1.31
N LYS A 127 9.61 7.35 0.68
CA LYS A 127 9.78 7.28 -0.78
C LYS A 127 9.73 5.83 -1.28
N ILE A 128 10.47 4.91 -0.65
CA ILE A 128 10.50 3.49 -1.02
C ILE A 128 9.10 2.87 -0.86
N TYR A 129 8.42 3.17 0.26
CA TYR A 129 7.04 2.74 0.47
C TYR A 129 6.12 3.22 -0.65
N GLY A 130 6.20 4.50 -1.02
CA GLY A 130 5.45 5.07 -2.13
C GLY A 130 5.70 4.35 -3.45
N ILE A 131 6.97 4.09 -3.79
CA ILE A 131 7.35 3.36 -5.01
C ILE A 131 6.75 1.95 -5.03
N ILE A 132 6.90 1.17 -3.94
CA ILE A 132 6.38 -0.21 -3.87
C ILE A 132 4.86 -0.20 -4.05
N ARG A 133 4.16 0.67 -3.32
CA ARG A 133 2.71 0.82 -3.39
C ARG A 133 2.26 1.19 -4.80
N ASP A 134 2.89 2.20 -5.41
CA ASP A 134 2.46 2.75 -6.69
C ASP A 134 2.75 1.77 -7.84
N ASN A 135 3.84 1.00 -7.75
CA ASN A 135 4.12 -0.11 -8.67
C ASN A 135 3.03 -1.18 -8.61
N LEU A 136 2.63 -1.60 -7.40
CA LEU A 136 1.54 -2.57 -7.26
C LEU A 136 0.21 -1.99 -7.80
N LYS A 137 -0.13 -0.74 -7.47
CA LYS A 137 -1.34 -0.08 -8.02
C LYS A 137 -1.32 -0.05 -9.54
N LYS A 138 -0.18 0.26 -10.15
CA LYS A 138 0.00 0.30 -11.61
C LYS A 138 -0.23 -1.08 -12.24
N GLU A 139 0.33 -2.14 -11.66
CA GLU A 139 0.11 -3.52 -12.10
C GLU A 139 -1.38 -3.90 -12.05
N LEU A 140 -2.01 -3.66 -10.89
CA LEU A 140 -3.42 -4.00 -10.65
C LEU A 140 -4.39 -3.19 -11.52
N SER A 141 -4.09 -1.92 -11.81
CA SER A 141 -4.95 -1.03 -12.62
C SER A 141 -5.38 -1.68 -13.94
N SER A 142 -4.43 -2.30 -14.63
CA SER A 142 -4.66 -2.97 -15.92
C SER A 142 -5.60 -4.18 -15.79
N LEU A 143 -5.49 -4.93 -14.69
CA LEU A 143 -6.29 -6.12 -14.40
C LEU A 143 -7.70 -5.75 -13.90
N LEU A 144 -7.81 -4.73 -13.05
CA LEU A 144 -9.07 -4.27 -12.47
C LEU A 144 -10.05 -3.77 -13.55
N ALA A 145 -9.53 -3.13 -14.61
CA ALA A 145 -10.34 -2.72 -15.75
C ALA A 145 -11.05 -3.90 -16.45
N LEU A 146 -10.45 -5.10 -16.38
CA LEU A 146 -10.98 -6.35 -16.94
C LEU A 146 -11.88 -7.10 -15.94
N CYS A 147 -11.75 -6.81 -14.65
CA CYS A 147 -12.51 -7.48 -13.59
C CYS A 147 -13.91 -6.92 -13.37
N ILE A 148 -14.25 -5.76 -13.93
CA ILE A 148 -15.58 -5.14 -13.75
C ILE A 148 -16.68 -5.75 -14.65
N GLN A 149 -16.31 -6.41 -15.74
CA GLN A 149 -17.26 -7.08 -16.64
C GLN A 149 -17.00 -8.58 -16.68
N ALA A 150 -18.07 -9.37 -16.58
CA ALA A 150 -18.00 -10.80 -16.77
C ALA A 150 -17.53 -11.13 -18.19
N PRO A 151 -16.55 -12.05 -18.38
CA PRO A 151 -16.13 -12.47 -19.71
C PRO A 151 -17.31 -13.05 -20.49
N ARG A 152 -17.73 -12.35 -21.55
CA ARG A 152 -18.80 -12.81 -22.42
C ARG A 152 -18.23 -13.84 -23.40
N THR A 153 -18.50 -15.13 -23.18
CA THR A 153 -18.35 -16.11 -24.26
C THR A 153 -19.31 -15.72 -25.36
N SER A 154 -18.82 -15.27 -26.51
CA SER A 154 -19.65 -14.97 -27.66
C SER A 154 -20.48 -16.20 -27.98
N LYS A 155 -21.81 -16.11 -27.82
CA LYS A 155 -22.75 -17.12 -28.31
C LYS A 155 -22.82 -17.02 -29.83
N GLY A 156 -21.73 -17.41 -30.48
CA GLY A 156 -21.62 -17.59 -31.93
C GLY A 156 -21.48 -19.07 -32.24
N SER A 157 -22.61 -19.73 -32.47
CA SER A 157 -22.74 -20.97 -33.27
C SER A 157 -21.72 -22.10 -33.05
N VAL A 158 -21.97 -22.99 -32.07
CA VAL A 158 -21.70 -24.43 -32.27
C VAL A 158 -22.78 -25.24 -31.54
N LEU A 159 -23.50 -26.04 -32.34
CA LEU A 159 -24.50 -27.03 -31.90
C LEU A 159 -23.87 -28.10 -31.01
N ARG A 160 -24.63 -28.55 -30.01
CA ARG A 160 -24.49 -29.79 -29.21
C ARG A 160 -23.19 -29.97 -28.41
N SER A 161 -23.32 -29.84 -27.09
CA SER A 161 -23.15 -30.98 -26.17
C SER A 161 -23.42 -30.51 -24.74
N GLY A 162 -24.33 -31.19 -24.04
CA GLY A 162 -24.52 -31.00 -22.61
C GLY A 162 -23.31 -31.55 -21.87
N ARG A 163 -22.42 -30.66 -21.44
CA ARG A 163 -21.47 -30.86 -20.33
C ARG A 163 -21.29 -29.52 -19.64
N SER A 164 -21.31 -29.54 -18.31
CA SER A 164 -21.09 -28.42 -17.40
C SER A 164 -20.03 -27.45 -17.91
N PHE A 165 -20.45 -26.25 -18.29
CA PHE A 165 -19.53 -25.19 -18.68
C PHE A 165 -18.73 -24.78 -17.44
N GLY A 166 -17.43 -25.04 -17.53
CA GLY A 166 -16.45 -24.89 -16.45
C GLY A 166 -16.39 -23.47 -15.90
N LYS A 167 -16.14 -23.43 -14.60
CA LYS A 167 -16.00 -22.25 -13.73
C LYS A 167 -14.69 -21.47 -14.01
N ASP A 168 -14.00 -21.77 -15.12
CA ASP A 168 -12.54 -21.62 -15.24
C ASP A 168 -12.09 -20.49 -16.18
N SER A 169 -13.00 -19.80 -16.89
CA SER A 169 -12.61 -18.69 -17.79
C SER A 169 -12.77 -17.30 -17.18
N ALA A 170 -13.62 -17.18 -16.15
CA ALA A 170 -13.82 -15.95 -15.38
C ALA A 170 -12.74 -15.80 -14.28
N SER A 171 -12.06 -16.90 -13.93
CA SER A 171 -11.08 -16.96 -12.85
C SER A 171 -9.71 -16.35 -13.20
N THR A 172 -9.38 -16.13 -14.47
CA THR A 172 -8.01 -15.78 -14.86
C THR A 172 -7.57 -14.39 -14.44
N HIS A 173 -8.42 -13.35 -14.57
CA HIS A 173 -8.05 -11.98 -14.22
C HIS A 173 -7.97 -11.77 -12.70
N TRP A 174 -8.94 -12.29 -11.96
CA TRP A 174 -8.91 -12.27 -10.50
C TRP A 174 -7.74 -13.08 -9.94
N GLN A 175 -7.44 -14.24 -10.55
CA GLN A 175 -6.26 -15.02 -10.17
C GLN A 175 -4.97 -14.25 -10.42
N SER A 176 -4.84 -13.53 -11.54
CA SER A 176 -3.66 -12.67 -11.78
C SER A 176 -3.50 -11.60 -10.71
N ILE A 177 -4.60 -10.99 -10.24
CA ILE A 177 -4.54 -10.04 -9.11
C ILE A 177 -4.02 -10.74 -7.85
N ILE A 178 -4.56 -11.92 -7.52
CA ILE A 178 -4.11 -12.72 -6.37
C ILE A 178 -2.63 -13.10 -6.48
N ASP A 179 -2.16 -13.47 -7.67
CA ASP A 179 -0.78 -13.85 -7.93
C ASP A 179 0.16 -12.64 -7.75
N SER A 180 -0.24 -11.44 -8.20
CA SER A 180 0.50 -10.19 -7.94
C SER A 180 0.59 -9.89 -6.45
N LEU A 181 -0.53 -10.04 -5.70
CA LEU A 181 -0.54 -9.85 -4.24
C LEU A 181 0.39 -10.86 -3.54
N ASN A 182 0.35 -12.13 -3.93
CA ASN A 182 1.21 -13.19 -3.38
C ASN A 182 2.69 -12.99 -3.69
N THR A 183 3.01 -12.57 -4.92
CA THR A 183 4.38 -12.30 -5.36
C THR A 183 5.00 -11.19 -4.52
N LEU A 184 4.26 -10.09 -4.30
CA LEU A 184 4.72 -9.02 -3.43
C LEU A 184 4.86 -9.50 -1.98
N LEU A 185 3.88 -10.23 -1.45
CA LEU A 185 3.92 -10.69 -0.05
C LEU A 185 5.15 -11.58 0.20
N SER A 186 5.42 -12.51 -0.72
CA SER A 186 6.57 -13.41 -0.65
C SER A 186 7.87 -12.61 -0.67
N THR A 187 7.99 -11.66 -1.60
CA THR A 187 9.15 -10.77 -1.71
C THR A 187 9.37 -9.97 -0.42
N LEU A 188 8.32 -9.36 0.14
CA LEU A 188 8.42 -8.56 1.37
C LEU A 188 8.83 -9.41 2.57
N LYS A 189 8.33 -10.65 2.67
CA LYS A 189 8.68 -11.60 3.74
C LYS A 189 10.11 -12.10 3.63
N GLU A 190 10.55 -12.47 2.42
CA GLU A 190 11.93 -12.90 2.16
C GLU A 190 12.96 -11.81 2.47
N ASN A 191 12.57 -10.54 2.35
CA ASN A 191 13.39 -9.38 2.69
C ASN A 191 13.14 -8.84 4.11
N PHE A 192 12.47 -9.61 4.97
CA PHE A 192 12.22 -9.28 6.39
C PHE A 192 11.59 -7.89 6.60
N VAL A 193 10.72 -7.46 5.68
CA VAL A 193 10.02 -6.19 5.81
C VAL A 193 9.08 -6.27 7.01
N PRO A 194 9.09 -5.27 7.92
CA PRO A 194 8.21 -5.25 9.08
C PRO A 194 6.73 -5.42 8.71
N SER A 195 6.03 -6.31 9.41
CA SER A 195 4.63 -6.65 9.14
C SER A 195 3.72 -5.42 9.13
N VAL A 196 3.97 -4.41 9.97
CA VAL A 196 3.21 -3.16 9.97
C VAL A 196 3.30 -2.41 8.64
N LEU A 197 4.48 -2.38 8.00
CA LEU A 197 4.60 -1.78 6.67
C LEU A 197 3.84 -2.59 5.62
N ILE A 198 3.93 -3.93 5.70
CA ILE A 198 3.21 -4.83 4.81
C ILE A 198 1.69 -4.61 4.92
N GLN A 199 1.14 -4.55 6.14
CA GLN A 199 -0.26 -4.26 6.40
C GLN A 199 -0.69 -2.93 5.79
N LYS A 200 0.11 -1.88 5.95
CA LYS A 200 -0.19 -0.55 5.39
C LYS A 200 -0.22 -0.57 3.86
N ILE A 201 0.71 -1.28 3.22
CA ILE A 201 0.71 -1.46 1.76
C ILE A 201 -0.61 -2.11 1.32
N TYR A 202 -0.97 -3.26 1.88
CA TYR A 202 -2.19 -3.97 1.46
C TYR A 202 -3.46 -3.20 1.80
N THR A 203 -3.52 -2.51 2.93
CA THR A 203 -4.67 -1.65 3.27
C THR A 203 -4.88 -0.60 2.18
N GLN A 204 -3.82 0.10 1.77
CA GLN A 204 -3.93 1.10 0.70
C GLN A 204 -4.23 0.47 -0.67
N THR A 205 -3.71 -0.73 -0.95
CA THR A 205 -4.02 -1.46 -2.19
C THR A 205 -5.49 -1.86 -2.25
N PHE A 206 -6.06 -2.38 -1.16
CA PHE A 206 -7.47 -2.78 -1.13
C PHE A 206 -8.39 -1.56 -1.19
N SER A 207 -8.00 -0.45 -0.55
CA SER A 207 -8.68 0.84 -0.71
C SER A 207 -8.67 1.30 -2.18
N TYR A 208 -7.53 1.16 -2.86
CA TYR A 208 -7.43 1.46 -4.30
C TYR A 208 -8.31 0.55 -5.16
N ILE A 209 -8.33 -0.77 -4.90
CA ILE A 209 -9.22 -1.72 -5.58
C ILE A 209 -10.68 -1.29 -5.40
N ASN A 210 -11.08 -0.94 -4.18
CA ASN A 210 -12.41 -0.44 -3.87
C ASN A 210 -12.76 0.78 -4.74
N VAL A 211 -11.89 1.80 -4.76
CA VAL A 211 -12.06 3.03 -5.55
C VAL A 211 -12.20 2.71 -7.04
N GLN A 212 -11.28 1.91 -7.60
CA GLN A 212 -11.27 1.61 -9.04
C GLN A 212 -12.53 0.87 -9.50
N LEU A 213 -12.91 -0.20 -8.80
CA LEU A 213 -14.08 -0.99 -9.16
C LEU A 213 -15.38 -0.21 -8.95
N PHE A 214 -15.50 0.48 -7.82
CA PHE A 214 -16.70 1.25 -7.49
C PHE A 214 -16.91 2.43 -8.45
N ASN A 215 -15.86 3.21 -8.73
CA ASN A 215 -15.95 4.31 -9.69
C ASN A 215 -16.26 3.78 -11.10
N SER A 216 -15.66 2.66 -11.51
CA SER A 216 -15.98 2.01 -12.79
C SER A 216 -17.46 1.60 -12.88
N LEU A 217 -18.05 1.14 -11.78
CA LEU A 217 -19.47 0.79 -11.70
C LEU A 217 -20.36 2.03 -11.87
N LEU A 218 -20.04 3.14 -11.19
CA LEU A 218 -20.85 4.36 -11.21
C LEU A 218 -20.74 5.17 -12.52
N LEU A 219 -19.66 4.97 -13.28
CA LEU A 219 -19.41 5.69 -14.53
C LEU A 219 -19.94 4.98 -15.77
N ARG A 220 -20.16 3.65 -15.71
CA ARG A 220 -20.45 2.82 -16.87
C ARG A 220 -21.72 2.00 -16.68
N ARG A 221 -22.76 2.33 -17.44
CA ARG A 221 -24.07 1.67 -17.36
C ARG A 221 -23.98 0.16 -17.64
N GLU A 222 -23.11 -0.23 -18.56
CA GLU A 222 -22.91 -1.62 -18.96
C GLU A 222 -22.27 -2.50 -17.87
N CYS A 223 -21.74 -1.90 -16.78
CA CYS A 223 -21.21 -2.61 -15.62
C CYS A 223 -22.30 -2.95 -14.60
N CYS A 224 -23.38 -2.15 -14.53
CA CYS A 224 -24.46 -2.32 -13.55
C CYS A 224 -25.47 -3.38 -13.99
N THR A 225 -25.03 -4.65 -14.08
CA THR A 225 -25.90 -5.78 -14.42
C THR A 225 -25.89 -6.85 -13.33
N PHE A 226 -26.86 -7.76 -13.37
CA PHE A 226 -26.89 -8.88 -12.45
C PHE A 226 -25.67 -9.79 -12.66
N SER A 227 -25.36 -10.15 -13.91
CA SER A 227 -24.25 -11.04 -14.23
C SER A 227 -22.88 -10.46 -13.84
N ASN A 228 -22.67 -9.15 -14.07
CA ASN A 228 -21.44 -8.48 -13.64
C ASN A 228 -21.37 -8.37 -12.11
N GLY A 229 -22.50 -8.11 -11.45
CA GLY A 229 -22.59 -8.13 -9.99
C GLY A 229 -22.17 -9.47 -9.40
N GLU A 230 -22.65 -10.59 -9.97
CA GLU A 230 -22.23 -11.94 -9.55
C GLU A 230 -20.75 -12.19 -9.79
N TYR A 231 -20.25 -11.80 -10.96
CA TYR A 231 -18.84 -11.97 -11.31
C TYR A 231 -17.91 -11.21 -10.37
N VAL A 232 -18.17 -9.93 -10.12
CA VAL A 232 -17.36 -9.13 -9.19
C VAL A 232 -17.51 -9.66 -7.77
N LYS A 233 -18.72 -10.04 -7.33
CA LYS A 233 -18.93 -10.63 -6.01
C LYS A 233 -18.11 -11.91 -5.80
N ALA A 234 -18.02 -12.77 -6.81
CA ALA A 234 -17.18 -13.96 -6.76
C ALA A 234 -15.69 -13.60 -6.66
N GLY A 235 -15.20 -12.64 -7.45
CA GLY A 235 -13.82 -12.16 -7.36
C GLY A 235 -13.46 -11.53 -6.02
N LEU A 236 -14.38 -10.76 -5.42
CA LEU A 236 -14.20 -10.21 -4.08
C LEU A 236 -14.13 -11.32 -3.01
N ALA A 237 -14.82 -12.44 -3.18
CA ALA A 237 -14.72 -13.58 -2.28
C ALA A 237 -13.33 -14.27 -2.35
N GLU A 238 -12.69 -14.28 -3.52
CA GLU A 238 -11.30 -14.74 -3.64
C GLU A 238 -10.33 -13.77 -2.93
N LEU A 239 -10.57 -12.46 -2.98
CA LEU A 239 -9.80 -11.47 -2.21
C LEU A 239 -10.00 -11.66 -0.69
N GLU A 240 -11.22 -11.96 -0.24
CA GLU A 240 -11.51 -12.27 1.17
C GLU A 240 -10.73 -13.51 1.62
N LEU A 241 -10.76 -14.58 0.81
CA LEU A 241 -10.00 -15.79 1.07
C LEU A 241 -8.50 -15.52 1.15
N TRP A 242 -7.97 -14.69 0.25
CA TRP A 242 -6.57 -14.27 0.29
C TRP A 242 -6.22 -13.55 1.60
N CYS A 243 -7.06 -12.63 2.08
CA CYS A 243 -6.86 -12.00 3.39
C CYS A 243 -6.80 -13.03 4.53
N CYS A 244 -7.67 -14.04 4.52
CA CYS A 244 -7.64 -15.13 5.50
C CYS A 244 -6.33 -15.94 5.44
N GLN A 245 -5.83 -16.21 4.23
CA GLN A 245 -4.58 -16.97 4.03
C GLN A 245 -3.33 -16.18 4.41
N ALA A 246 -3.29 -14.88 4.08
CA ALA A 246 -2.23 -13.96 4.46
C ALA A 246 -2.19 -13.70 5.98
N LYS A 247 -3.24 -14.06 6.72
CA LYS A 247 -3.41 -13.87 8.17
C LYS A 247 -3.49 -12.39 8.59
N GLU A 248 -4.00 -12.16 9.79
CA GLU A 248 -4.10 -10.83 10.42
C GLU A 248 -2.74 -10.11 10.47
N GLU A 249 -1.65 -10.87 10.62
CA GLU A 249 -0.28 -10.35 10.63
C GLU A 249 0.08 -9.54 9.37
N PHE A 250 -0.36 -9.95 8.18
CA PHE A 250 0.01 -9.27 6.93
C PHE A 250 -1.17 -8.57 6.25
N ALA A 251 -2.36 -9.16 6.29
CA ALA A 251 -3.55 -8.57 5.70
C ALA A 251 -4.15 -7.45 6.57
N GLY A 252 -4.01 -7.53 7.91
CA GLY A 252 -4.63 -6.58 8.83
C GLY A 252 -6.12 -6.37 8.53
N SER A 253 -6.55 -5.10 8.46
CA SER A 253 -7.92 -4.69 8.14
C SER A 253 -8.19 -4.48 6.63
N SER A 254 -7.36 -5.01 5.73
CA SER A 254 -7.45 -4.73 4.29
C SER A 254 -8.82 -5.09 3.69
N TRP A 255 -9.48 -6.14 4.20
CA TRP A 255 -10.82 -6.55 3.73
C TRP A 255 -11.91 -5.49 3.97
N ASP A 256 -11.76 -4.70 5.03
CA ASP A 256 -12.75 -3.67 5.40
C ASP A 256 -12.74 -2.48 4.43
N GLU A 257 -11.63 -2.27 3.72
CA GLU A 257 -11.47 -1.21 2.73
C GLU A 257 -12.40 -1.40 1.51
N LEU A 258 -12.79 -2.64 1.20
CA LEU A 258 -13.65 -3.00 0.06
C LEU A 258 -15.14 -2.70 0.28
N LYS A 259 -15.49 -1.98 1.35
CA LYS A 259 -16.89 -1.75 1.79
C LYS A 259 -17.83 -1.18 0.73
N HIS A 260 -17.39 -0.23 -0.10
CA HIS A 260 -18.28 0.41 -1.09
C HIS A 260 -18.62 -0.55 -2.23
N ILE A 261 -17.61 -1.17 -2.84
CA ILE A 261 -17.84 -2.12 -3.93
C ILE A 261 -18.60 -3.34 -3.43
N ARG A 262 -18.31 -3.85 -2.22
CA ARG A 262 -19.04 -4.98 -1.61
C ARG A 262 -20.53 -4.71 -1.45
N GLN A 263 -20.90 -3.55 -0.91
CA GLN A 263 -22.31 -3.16 -0.77
C GLN A 263 -22.98 -2.99 -2.13
N ALA A 264 -22.31 -2.31 -3.07
CA ALA A 264 -22.84 -2.08 -4.41
C ALA A 264 -23.13 -3.40 -5.15
N VAL A 265 -22.15 -4.32 -5.23
CA VAL A 265 -22.36 -5.59 -5.94
C VAL A 265 -23.27 -6.53 -5.15
N GLY A 266 -23.24 -6.48 -3.82
CA GLY A 266 -24.19 -7.17 -2.96
C GLY A 266 -25.63 -6.78 -3.27
N PHE A 267 -25.89 -5.49 -3.49
CA PHE A 267 -27.17 -4.99 -3.94
C PHE A 267 -27.51 -5.43 -5.37
N LEU A 268 -26.57 -5.36 -6.32
CA LEU A 268 -26.79 -5.74 -7.72
C LEU A 268 -27.26 -7.19 -7.90
N VAL A 269 -26.85 -8.11 -7.02
CA VAL A 269 -27.22 -9.53 -7.10
C VAL A 269 -28.53 -9.89 -6.37
N ILE A 270 -29.28 -8.91 -5.86
CA ILE A 270 -30.60 -9.19 -5.25
C ILE A 270 -31.65 -9.40 -6.34
N HIS A 271 -32.41 -10.50 -6.32
CA HIS A 271 -33.42 -10.75 -7.37
C HIS A 271 -34.67 -9.88 -7.28
N GLN A 272 -35.17 -9.59 -6.06
CA GLN A 272 -36.47 -8.94 -5.86
C GLN A 272 -36.33 -7.45 -5.50
N LYS A 273 -35.48 -6.70 -6.22
CA LYS A 273 -35.20 -5.27 -5.92
C LYS A 273 -36.45 -4.39 -5.89
N TYR A 274 -37.46 -4.72 -6.67
CA TYR A 274 -38.74 -4.00 -6.71
C TYR A 274 -39.54 -4.04 -5.39
N ARG A 275 -39.19 -4.94 -4.45
CA ARG A 275 -39.83 -5.04 -3.13
C ARG A 275 -39.10 -4.28 -2.04
N ILE A 276 -37.88 -3.82 -2.31
CA ILE A 276 -37.01 -3.21 -1.31
C ILE A 276 -37.38 -1.73 -1.19
N SER A 277 -37.62 -1.29 0.03
CA SER A 277 -37.89 0.09 0.39
C SER A 277 -36.62 0.96 0.39
N TYR A 278 -36.78 2.28 0.42
CA TYR A 278 -35.64 3.19 0.58
C TYR A 278 -34.89 2.93 1.89
N ASP A 279 -35.61 2.76 2.99
CA ASP A 279 -35.02 2.58 4.32
C ASP A 279 -34.25 1.26 4.44
N GLU A 280 -34.71 0.17 3.83
CA GLU A 280 -33.96 -1.10 3.78
C GLU A 280 -32.67 -0.95 2.96
N ILE A 281 -32.69 -0.16 1.87
CA ILE A 281 -31.48 0.10 1.07
C ILE A 281 -30.45 0.86 1.89
N THR A 282 -30.86 1.91 2.61
CA THR A 282 -29.93 2.80 3.32
C THR A 282 -29.51 2.29 4.68
N ASN A 283 -30.33 1.53 5.39
CA ASN A 283 -30.01 1.08 6.75
C ASN A 283 -29.45 -0.35 6.79
N ASP A 284 -29.91 -1.23 5.91
CA ASP A 284 -29.58 -2.67 6.01
C ASP A 284 -28.63 -3.13 4.90
N LEU A 285 -28.84 -2.69 3.65
CA LEU A 285 -28.08 -3.21 2.51
C LEU A 285 -26.82 -2.41 2.20
N CYS A 286 -26.94 -1.09 2.17
CA CYS A 286 -25.90 -0.18 1.69
C CYS A 286 -25.67 1.04 2.61
N PRO A 287 -25.44 0.86 3.93
CA PRO A 287 -25.32 1.97 4.87
C PRO A 287 -24.09 2.87 4.70
N ILE A 288 -23.11 2.45 3.90
CA ILE A 288 -21.91 3.26 3.63
C ILE A 288 -22.10 4.13 2.37
N LEU A 289 -23.06 3.79 1.49
CA LEU A 289 -23.25 4.49 0.23
C LEU A 289 -24.08 5.76 0.40
N SER A 290 -23.63 6.87 -0.20
CA SER A 290 -24.40 8.11 -0.19
C SER A 290 -25.67 8.00 -1.05
N VAL A 291 -26.66 8.86 -0.78
CA VAL A 291 -27.91 8.89 -1.57
C VAL A 291 -27.62 9.09 -3.06
N GLN A 292 -26.60 9.88 -3.41
CA GLN A 292 -26.20 10.11 -4.80
C GLN A 292 -25.63 8.85 -5.48
N GLN A 293 -24.81 8.08 -4.74
CA GLN A 293 -24.25 6.82 -5.22
C GLN A 293 -25.36 5.78 -5.40
N LEU A 294 -26.26 5.66 -4.43
CA LEU A 294 -27.42 4.76 -4.49
C LEU A 294 -28.33 5.09 -5.68
N TYR A 295 -28.65 6.38 -5.87
CA TYR A 295 -29.45 6.84 -7.00
C TYR A 295 -28.82 6.44 -8.34
N ARG A 296 -27.51 6.64 -8.50
CA ARG A 296 -26.79 6.20 -9.70
C ARG A 296 -26.85 4.68 -9.90
N ILE A 297 -26.55 3.89 -8.88
CA ILE A 297 -26.59 2.41 -8.99
C ILE A 297 -28.00 1.95 -9.41
N CYS A 298 -29.04 2.46 -8.73
CA CYS A 298 -30.43 2.08 -9.00
C CYS A 298 -30.89 2.46 -10.42
N THR A 299 -30.44 3.60 -10.94
CA THR A 299 -30.83 4.09 -12.27
C THR A 299 -30.01 3.48 -13.40
N LEU A 300 -28.75 3.11 -13.15
CA LEU A 300 -27.90 2.43 -14.13
C LEU A 300 -28.22 0.94 -14.24
N TYR A 301 -28.74 0.33 -13.16
CA TYR A 301 -29.01 -1.11 -13.11
C TYR A 301 -29.98 -1.58 -14.18
N TRP A 302 -29.65 -2.70 -14.81
CA TRP A 302 -30.59 -3.51 -15.58
C TRP A 302 -30.26 -5.01 -15.45
N ASP A 303 -31.29 -5.86 -15.48
CA ASP A 303 -31.11 -7.31 -15.40
C ASP A 303 -30.92 -7.90 -16.81
N ASP A 304 -29.76 -8.52 -17.02
CA ASP A 304 -29.34 -9.11 -18.28
C ASP A 304 -29.52 -10.63 -18.36
N ASN A 305 -29.98 -11.27 -17.28
CA ASN A 305 -30.08 -12.73 -17.19
C ASN A 305 -31.50 -13.22 -16.87
N TYR A 306 -32.15 -12.63 -15.85
CA TYR A 306 -33.43 -13.12 -15.33
C TYR A 306 -34.63 -12.23 -15.68
N ASN A 307 -34.39 -11.08 -16.33
CA ASN A 307 -35.40 -10.09 -16.67
C ASN A 307 -36.22 -9.64 -15.44
N THR A 308 -35.59 -9.59 -14.27
CA THR A 308 -36.18 -9.08 -13.03
C THR A 308 -36.39 -7.57 -13.11
N ARG A 309 -37.37 -7.09 -12.34
CA ARG A 309 -37.66 -5.65 -12.23
C ARG A 309 -36.61 -4.97 -11.36
N SER A 310 -36.18 -3.79 -11.81
CA SER A 310 -35.35 -2.88 -11.01
C SER A 310 -36.11 -2.35 -9.79
N VAL A 311 -35.45 -1.50 -9.01
CA VAL A 311 -36.00 -0.79 -7.86
C VAL A 311 -37.30 -0.06 -8.22
N ALA A 312 -38.23 0.00 -7.28
CA ALA A 312 -39.52 0.62 -7.50
C ALA A 312 -39.40 2.12 -7.82
N PRO A 313 -40.17 2.67 -8.77
CA PRO A 313 -40.03 4.07 -9.20
C PRO A 313 -40.22 5.10 -8.07
N ASN A 314 -41.06 4.80 -7.07
CA ASN A 314 -41.27 5.66 -5.91
C ASN A 314 -39.99 5.80 -5.07
N VAL A 315 -39.21 4.72 -4.90
CA VAL A 315 -37.93 4.74 -4.18
C VAL A 315 -36.90 5.61 -4.92
N ILE A 316 -36.82 5.50 -6.25
CA ILE A 316 -35.95 6.35 -7.07
C ILE A 316 -36.36 7.83 -6.99
N SER A 317 -37.67 8.11 -6.96
CA SER A 317 -38.20 9.46 -6.77
C SER A 317 -37.85 10.03 -5.39
N SER A 318 -37.96 9.24 -4.32
CA SER A 318 -37.54 9.64 -2.97
C SER A 318 -36.05 10.03 -2.92
N MET A 319 -35.17 9.22 -3.52
CA MET A 319 -33.74 9.53 -3.62
C MET A 319 -33.48 10.86 -4.35
N ARG A 320 -34.23 11.12 -5.44
CA ARG A 320 -34.11 12.38 -6.20
C ARG A 320 -34.48 13.61 -5.37
N VAL A 321 -35.56 13.53 -4.58
CA VAL A 321 -36.01 14.63 -3.71
C VAL A 321 -34.94 14.94 -2.67
N LEU A 322 -34.42 13.91 -1.98
CA LEU A 322 -33.39 14.07 -0.96
C LEU A 322 -32.09 14.68 -1.54
N MET A 323 -31.68 14.26 -2.74
CA MET A 323 -30.52 14.86 -3.41
C MET A 323 -30.70 16.35 -3.72
N THR A 324 -31.91 16.79 -4.07
CA THR A 324 -32.19 18.22 -4.31
C THR A 324 -32.26 19.06 -3.04
N GLU A 325 -32.60 18.44 -1.90
CA GLU A 325 -32.63 19.10 -0.59
C GLU A 325 -31.22 19.24 0.01
N ASP A 326 -30.34 18.25 -0.20
CA ASP A 326 -28.94 18.23 0.27
C ASP A 326 -27.96 19.04 -0.62
N SER A 327 -28.42 19.54 -1.78
CA SER A 327 -27.59 20.28 -2.76
C SER A 327 -27.06 21.64 -2.26
N ASN A 328 -27.49 22.08 -1.08
CA ASN A 328 -27.02 23.32 -0.46
C ASN A 328 -25.64 23.18 0.24
N ASP A 329 -25.12 21.95 0.39
CA ASP A 329 -23.79 21.68 0.96
C ASP A 329 -22.77 21.28 -0.12
N ALA A 330 -21.80 22.17 -0.38
CA ALA A 330 -20.79 21.99 -1.44
C ALA A 330 -19.90 20.73 -1.27
N ALA A 331 -19.73 20.24 -0.04
CA ALA A 331 -18.95 19.04 0.28
C ALA A 331 -19.65 17.72 -0.11
N SER A 332 -20.97 17.74 -0.34
CA SER A 332 -21.81 16.56 -0.61
C SER A 332 -21.94 16.22 -2.11
N SER A 333 -21.25 16.95 -3.00
CA SER A 333 -21.49 16.87 -4.45
C SER A 333 -20.73 15.78 -5.21
N SER A 334 -19.70 15.18 -4.59
CA SER A 334 -18.91 14.11 -5.24
C SER A 334 -19.51 12.74 -4.98
N PHE A 335 -19.93 12.06 -6.05
CA PHE A 335 -20.39 10.67 -6.01
C PHE A 335 -19.26 9.65 -6.20
N LEU A 336 -18.08 10.10 -6.65
CA LEU A 336 -16.91 9.26 -6.85
C LEU A 336 -16.05 9.21 -5.59
N LEU A 337 -15.34 8.10 -5.41
CA LEU A 337 -14.35 7.95 -4.35
C LEU A 337 -12.99 8.46 -4.82
N ASP A 338 -12.27 9.11 -3.91
CA ASP A 338 -10.90 9.57 -4.12
C ASP A 338 -9.89 8.53 -3.65
N ASP A 339 -8.80 8.34 -4.40
CA ASP A 339 -7.68 7.49 -3.99
C ASP A 339 -6.70 8.29 -3.11
N ASN A 340 -6.68 8.02 -1.81
CA ASN A 340 -5.75 8.66 -0.91
C ASN A 340 -4.35 8.03 -0.99
N SER A 341 -3.41 8.75 -1.60
CA SER A 341 -2.01 8.34 -1.73
C SER A 341 -1.08 8.92 -0.66
N SER A 342 -1.61 9.50 0.42
CA SER A 342 -0.80 9.95 1.56
C SER A 342 -0.06 8.79 2.24
N ILE A 343 1.09 9.05 2.84
CA ILE A 343 1.79 8.05 3.67
C ILE A 343 0.98 7.82 4.97
N PRO A 344 0.61 6.58 5.31
CA PRO A 344 -0.32 6.29 6.41
C PRO A 344 0.36 6.03 7.76
N PHE A 345 1.59 6.50 7.95
CA PHE A 345 2.40 6.32 9.16
C PHE A 345 3.43 7.44 9.31
N SER A 346 3.90 7.65 10.53
CA SER A 346 5.19 8.33 10.78
C SER A 346 6.28 7.31 11.10
N VAL A 347 7.55 7.68 10.89
CA VAL A 347 8.68 6.81 11.24
C VAL A 347 8.81 6.58 12.76
N ASP A 348 8.33 7.53 13.56
CA ASP A 348 8.30 7.35 15.01
C ASP A 348 7.25 6.30 15.42
N ASP A 349 6.10 6.21 14.72
CA ASP A 349 5.11 5.15 14.92
C ASP A 349 5.68 3.76 14.58
N LEU A 350 6.44 3.66 13.48
CA LEU A 350 7.10 2.42 13.07
C LEU A 350 8.13 1.98 14.11
N SER A 351 8.92 2.91 14.64
CA SER A 351 9.97 2.63 15.61
C SER A 351 9.42 2.03 16.91
N ASN A 352 8.22 2.45 17.32
CA ASN A 352 7.52 1.91 18.48
C ASN A 352 6.95 0.50 18.23
N SER A 353 6.63 0.18 16.97
CA SER A 353 6.09 -1.13 16.60
C SER A 353 7.16 -2.20 16.36
N LEU A 354 8.40 -1.82 16.08
CA LEU A 354 9.52 -2.75 15.89
C LEU A 354 9.98 -3.28 17.26
N GLN A 355 9.48 -4.46 17.64
CA GLN A 355 9.73 -5.05 18.95
C GLN A 355 11.14 -5.66 19.12
N GLU A 356 11.89 -5.86 18.03
CA GLU A 356 13.21 -6.50 18.08
C GLU A 356 14.34 -5.52 18.41
N LYS A 357 14.83 -5.59 19.64
CA LYS A 357 15.97 -4.79 20.13
C LYS A 357 17.25 -5.61 20.36
N ASP A 358 17.21 -6.92 20.13
CA ASP A 358 18.38 -7.78 20.38
C ASP A 358 19.22 -7.98 19.11
N PHE A 359 20.37 -7.32 19.04
CA PHE A 359 21.29 -7.41 17.91
C PHE A 359 22.58 -8.18 18.26
N LEU A 360 22.61 -8.90 19.39
CA LEU A 360 23.83 -9.57 19.89
C LEU A 360 24.32 -10.67 18.94
N GLU A 361 23.41 -11.37 18.25
CA GLU A 361 23.73 -12.48 17.35
C GLU A 361 23.92 -12.07 15.88
N VAL A 362 23.78 -10.77 15.55
CA VAL A 362 23.89 -10.29 14.17
C VAL A 362 25.37 -10.24 13.79
N LYS A 363 25.75 -11.04 12.79
CA LYS A 363 27.12 -11.02 12.26
C LYS A 363 27.33 -9.77 11.38
N PRO A 364 28.44 -9.04 11.53
CA PRO A 364 28.81 -7.96 10.62
C PRO A 364 29.25 -8.50 9.25
N ALA A 365 29.43 -7.60 8.28
CA ALA A 365 29.90 -7.97 6.95
C ALA A 365 31.30 -8.59 6.98
N GLU A 366 31.42 -9.86 6.55
CA GLU A 366 32.67 -10.64 6.61
C GLU A 366 33.83 -9.98 5.83
N GLU A 367 33.54 -9.38 4.67
CA GLU A 367 34.53 -8.68 3.84
C GLU A 367 35.24 -7.54 4.59
N LEU A 368 34.56 -6.88 5.53
CA LEU A 368 35.17 -5.81 6.33
C LEU A 368 36.04 -6.36 7.46
N LEU A 369 35.78 -7.57 7.96
CA LEU A 369 36.55 -8.16 9.06
C LEU A 369 38.01 -8.45 8.66
N GLU A 370 38.27 -8.67 7.37
CA GLU A 370 39.62 -8.82 6.83
C GLU A 370 40.42 -7.51 6.84
N ASN A 371 39.75 -6.37 6.96
CA ASN A 371 40.38 -5.05 6.97
C ASN A 371 40.74 -4.63 8.40
N PRO A 372 42.02 -4.35 8.70
CA PRO A 372 42.46 -3.94 10.04
C PRO A 372 41.71 -2.73 10.62
N ALA A 373 41.19 -1.85 9.75
CA ALA A 373 40.43 -0.68 10.17
C ALA A 373 39.04 -1.00 10.76
N PHE A 374 38.58 -2.25 10.67
CA PHE A 374 37.24 -2.69 11.07
C PHE A 374 37.24 -3.83 12.09
N GLN A 375 38.38 -4.14 12.73
CA GLN A 375 38.47 -5.18 13.77
C GLN A 375 37.48 -4.97 14.92
N PHE A 376 37.09 -3.71 15.20
CA PHE A 376 36.07 -3.36 16.20
C PHE A 376 34.68 -3.96 15.90
N LEU A 377 34.41 -4.46 14.69
CA LEU A 377 33.15 -5.13 14.35
C LEU A 377 33.04 -6.52 15.01
N HIS A 378 34.14 -7.10 15.50
CA HIS A 378 34.12 -8.33 16.30
C HIS A 378 33.61 -8.12 17.73
N GLU A 379 33.51 -6.87 18.18
CA GLU A 379 33.02 -6.45 19.51
C GLU A 379 31.55 -5.99 19.44
#